data_AF-A0A7S0RT97-F1
#
_entry.id   AF-A0A7S0RT97-F1
#
_cell.length_a   1.000
_cell.length_b   1.000
_cell.length_c   1.000
_cell.angle_alpha   90.00
_cell.angle_beta   90.00
_cell.angle_gamma   90.00
#
_symmetry.space_group_name_H-M   'P 1'
#
loop_
_entity.id
_entity.type
_entity.pdbx_description
1 polymer ?
#
loop_
_entity_poly.entity_id
_entity_poly.type
_entity_poly.pdbx_seq_one_letter_code
_entity_poly.pdbx_strand_id
1 'polypeptide(L)'
;EDDLVEEWIELGNGCICCTVKSDFLQTLEGLMYRRDKFDYILVETTGLADPGPIMSSLWVDEELDSSVFLDSTVTVADATHIREQLRETREGGLPSEAVLQVAYADTILLNKRDLVSEEQLAAAQADIRSVNTDAHLIYTEKSKVDLGLVLDRGLYGAGGAGPRALRPLPEVPAGQPSAVHDLGITNVAVQAGRVDLPKVKDWLEA
;
A
#
# COMPACT_ATOMS: atom_id res chain seq x y z
N GLU A 1 26.07 -21.60 -8.77
CA GLU A 1 24.75 -21.84 -8.16
C GLU A 1 24.69 -20.82 -7.05
N ASP A 2 23.93 -19.76 -7.28
CA ASP A 2 23.87 -18.60 -6.40
C ASP A 2 23.22 -19.02 -5.07
N ASP A 3 23.93 -18.77 -3.96
CA ASP A 3 23.42 -18.91 -2.61
C ASP A 3 22.32 -17.86 -2.38
N LEU A 4 21.11 -18.13 -2.87
CA LEU A 4 19.92 -17.39 -2.49
C LEU A 4 19.64 -17.70 -1.01
N VAL A 5 20.03 -16.80 -0.12
CA VAL A 5 19.76 -16.91 1.31
C VAL A 5 18.34 -16.40 1.57
N GLU A 6 17.38 -17.32 1.51
CA GLU A 6 16.02 -17.05 2.00
C GLU A 6 15.99 -17.32 3.50
N GLU A 7 16.10 -16.25 4.31
CA GLU A 7 16.04 -16.36 5.77
C GLU A 7 14.68 -15.89 6.29
N TRP A 8 13.90 -16.81 6.86
CA TRP A 8 12.63 -16.51 7.52
C TRP A 8 12.90 -16.18 8.98
N ILE A 9 12.66 -14.93 9.37
CA ILE A 9 12.73 -14.51 10.77
C ILE A 9 11.31 -14.34 11.29
N GLU A 10 10.90 -15.33 12.08
CA GLU A 10 9.64 -15.26 12.80
C GLU A 10 9.80 -14.31 13.99
N LEU A 11 9.00 -13.25 14.03
CA LEU A 11 8.92 -12.37 15.19
C LEU A 11 8.30 -13.14 16.35
N GLY A 12 8.90 -13.08 17.54
CA GLY A 12 8.49 -13.88 18.71
C GLY A 12 7.02 -13.71 19.16
N ASN A 13 6.32 -12.71 18.62
CA ASN A 13 4.93 -12.40 18.93
C ASN A 13 3.95 -12.83 17.82
N GLY A 14 4.45 -13.39 16.70
CA GLY A 14 3.64 -13.94 15.59
C GLY A 14 2.82 -12.93 14.79
N CYS A 15 2.87 -11.62 15.11
CA CYS A 15 2.04 -10.58 14.48
C CYS A 15 2.74 -9.20 14.51
N ILE A 16 2.73 -8.48 13.38
CA ILE A 16 3.02 -7.02 13.31
C ILE A 16 1.68 -6.26 13.35
N CYS A 17 0.90 -6.43 14.44
CA CYS A 17 -0.38 -5.73 14.56
C CYS A 17 -0.59 -5.13 15.96
N CYS A 18 -0.13 -3.89 16.15
CA CYS A 18 -0.71 -2.95 17.15
C CYS A 18 -0.05 -2.80 18.54
N THR A 19 1.10 -3.42 18.85
CA THR A 19 1.84 -3.12 20.11
C THR A 19 3.36 -3.04 19.97
N VAL A 20 3.88 -3.03 18.73
CA VAL A 20 5.21 -3.58 18.45
C VAL A 20 6.05 -2.66 17.56
N LYS A 21 5.88 -1.34 17.65
CA LYS A 21 6.79 -0.42 16.95
C LYS A 21 8.25 -0.68 17.41
N SER A 22 8.46 -0.88 18.71
CA SER A 22 9.76 -1.20 19.28
C SER A 22 10.32 -2.53 18.77
N ASP A 23 9.57 -3.63 18.82
CA ASP A 23 10.15 -4.93 18.48
C ASP A 23 10.30 -5.10 16.96
N PHE A 24 9.48 -4.41 16.15
CA PHE A 24 9.68 -4.34 14.70
C PHE A 24 10.99 -3.62 14.36
N LEU A 25 11.22 -2.44 14.91
CA LEU A 25 12.46 -1.68 14.69
C LEU A 25 13.68 -2.43 15.22
N GLN A 26 13.58 -3.03 16.42
CA GLN A 26 14.67 -3.84 16.98
C GLN A 26 15.00 -5.06 16.11
N THR A 27 14.00 -5.67 15.48
CA THR A 27 14.23 -6.78 14.54
C THR A 27 14.90 -6.28 13.26
N LEU A 28 14.47 -5.14 12.72
CA LEU A 28 15.12 -4.51 11.58
C LEU A 28 16.59 -4.15 11.88
N GLU A 29 16.87 -3.55 13.03
CA GLU A 29 18.24 -3.29 13.49
C GLU A 29 19.05 -4.59 13.62
N GLY A 30 18.45 -5.65 14.17
CA GLY A 30 19.04 -6.98 14.26
C GLY A 30 19.42 -7.56 12.88
N LEU A 31 18.54 -7.36 11.90
CA LEU A 31 18.76 -7.73 10.50
C LEU A 31 19.91 -6.94 9.88
N MET A 32 20.06 -5.65 10.22
CA MET A 32 21.11 -4.80 9.67
C MET A 32 22.52 -5.26 10.00
N TYR A 33 22.73 -6.00 11.09
CA TYR A 33 24.03 -6.65 11.37
C TYR A 33 24.43 -7.70 10.33
N ARG A 34 23.50 -8.17 9.50
CA ARG A 34 23.70 -9.19 8.45
C ARG A 34 23.30 -8.69 7.06
N ARG A 35 23.31 -7.36 6.85
CA ARG A 35 22.94 -6.70 5.60
C ARG A 35 23.74 -7.15 4.36
N ASP A 36 24.88 -7.81 4.55
CA ASP A 36 25.68 -8.39 3.46
C ASP A 36 25.08 -9.70 2.91
N LYS A 37 24.02 -10.23 3.52
CA LYS A 37 23.39 -11.52 3.16
C LYS A 37 22.06 -11.41 2.43
N PHE A 38 21.46 -10.23 2.35
CA PHE A 38 20.17 -10.02 1.70
C PHE A 38 20.10 -8.64 1.09
N ASP A 39 19.36 -8.53 -0.02
CA ASP A 39 19.15 -7.26 -0.72
C ASP A 39 17.80 -6.61 -0.39
N TYR A 40 16.88 -7.38 0.20
CA TYR A 40 15.49 -6.98 0.37
C TYR A 40 14.87 -7.53 1.65
N ILE A 41 14.00 -6.75 2.27
CA ILE A 41 13.20 -7.17 3.43
C ILE A 41 11.74 -7.15 3.01
N LEU A 42 11.09 -8.31 3.03
CA LEU A 42 9.65 -8.42 2.83
C LEU A 42 8.97 -8.54 4.20
N VAL A 43 8.01 -7.66 4.45
CA VAL A 43 7.24 -7.65 5.70
C VAL A 43 5.84 -8.16 5.39
N GLU A 44 5.55 -9.40 5.81
CA GLU A 44 4.18 -9.92 5.79
C GLU A 44 3.43 -9.43 7.04
N THR A 45 2.34 -8.69 6.80
CA THR A 45 1.46 -8.24 7.87
C THR A 45 0.29 -9.20 8.03
N THR A 46 -0.32 -9.24 9.21
CA THR A 46 -1.56 -9.99 9.39
C THR A 46 -2.66 -9.42 8.50
N GLY A 47 -3.65 -10.23 8.14
CA GLY A 47 -4.80 -9.77 7.34
C GLY A 47 -5.63 -8.67 8.01
N LEU A 48 -5.41 -8.41 9.31
CA LEU A 48 -6.07 -7.37 10.08
C LEU A 48 -5.17 -6.18 10.44
N ALA A 49 -3.92 -6.18 9.97
CA ALA A 49 -2.99 -5.10 10.26
C ALA A 49 -3.38 -3.81 9.53
N ASP A 50 -3.24 -2.69 10.22
CA ASP A 50 -3.24 -1.36 9.62
C ASP A 50 -1.82 -1.04 9.11
N PRO A 51 -1.64 -0.78 7.81
CA PRO A 51 -0.33 -0.48 7.25
C PRO A 51 0.22 0.89 7.70
N GLY A 52 -0.61 1.84 8.10
CA GLY A 52 -0.19 3.21 8.45
C GLY A 52 0.85 3.28 9.58
N PRO A 53 0.63 2.64 10.74
CA PRO A 53 1.62 2.59 11.82
C PRO A 53 2.95 1.94 11.42
N ILE A 54 2.94 0.96 10.52
CA ILE A 54 4.15 0.28 10.05
C ILE A 54 4.92 1.20 9.11
N MET A 55 4.25 1.78 8.12
CA MET A 55 4.84 2.72 7.17
C MET A 55 5.44 3.94 7.88
N SER A 56 4.72 4.51 8.85
CA SER A 56 5.21 5.68 9.60
C SER A 56 6.44 5.36 10.47
N SER A 57 6.61 4.11 10.90
CA SER A 57 7.81 3.69 11.63
C SER A 57 9.04 3.62 10.73
N LEU A 58 8.88 3.28 9.45
CA LEU A 58 9.97 3.28 8.47
C LEU A 58 10.32 4.68 7.95
N TRP A 59 9.39 5.63 8.03
CA TRP A 59 9.58 6.98 7.50
C TRP A 59 10.27 7.93 8.49
N VAL A 60 10.10 7.69 9.79
CA VAL A 60 10.45 8.63 10.86
C VAL A 60 11.83 8.36 11.46
N ASP A 61 12.45 7.22 11.14
CA ASP A 61 13.64 6.80 11.86
C ASP A 61 14.95 7.24 11.18
N GLU A 62 15.55 8.32 11.67
CA GLU A 62 16.92 8.71 11.34
C GLU A 62 17.97 7.74 11.93
N GLU A 63 17.61 6.88 12.89
CA GLU A 63 18.52 5.91 13.55
C GLU A 63 18.67 4.62 12.74
N LEU A 64 17.67 4.26 11.93
CA LEU A 64 17.86 3.34 10.81
C LEU A 64 18.73 4.07 9.79
N ASP A 65 20.05 4.01 9.99
CA ASP A 65 21.07 4.51 9.05
C ASP A 65 20.57 4.30 7.62
N SER A 66 20.64 5.35 6.79
CA SER A 66 20.09 5.58 5.44
C SER A 66 20.02 4.43 4.41
N SER A 67 20.50 3.25 4.81
CA SER A 67 20.48 1.95 4.16
C SER A 67 19.13 1.23 4.07
N VAL A 68 18.13 1.53 4.91
CA VAL A 68 16.79 0.91 4.82
C VAL A 68 15.74 1.96 4.52
N PHE A 69 14.93 1.72 3.50
CA PHE A 69 13.80 2.57 3.15
C PHE A 69 12.62 1.72 2.69
N LEU A 70 11.41 2.26 2.82
CA LEU A 70 10.22 1.63 2.27
C LEU A 70 10.28 1.68 0.73
N ASP A 71 10.23 0.53 0.07
CA ASP A 71 10.22 0.50 -1.39
C ASP A 71 8.83 0.77 -1.97
N SER A 72 7.86 -0.06 -1.57
CA SER A 72 6.48 -0.04 -2.03
C SER A 72 5.58 -0.86 -1.10
N THR A 73 4.29 -0.58 -1.12
CA THR A 73 3.27 -1.38 -0.42
C THR A 73 2.46 -2.21 -1.42
N VAL A 74 2.25 -3.49 -1.09
CA VAL A 74 1.49 -4.40 -1.95
C VAL A 74 0.34 -5.01 -1.17
N THR A 75 -0.86 -4.92 -1.75
CA THR A 75 -2.08 -5.55 -1.22
C THR A 75 -2.56 -6.65 -2.16
N VAL A 76 -2.81 -7.83 -1.62
CA VAL A 76 -3.45 -8.91 -2.37
C VAL A 76 -4.94 -8.90 -2.07
N ALA A 77 -5.75 -8.49 -3.04
CA ALA A 77 -7.20 -8.41 -2.92
C ALA A 77 -7.86 -9.66 -3.52
N ASP A 78 -8.73 -10.32 -2.77
CA ASP A 78 -9.50 -11.46 -3.24
C ASP A 78 -10.70 -10.99 -4.08
N ALA A 79 -10.70 -11.26 -5.39
CA ALA A 79 -11.77 -10.83 -6.29
C ALA A 79 -13.16 -11.39 -5.90
N THR A 80 -13.24 -12.49 -5.16
CA THR A 80 -14.53 -13.07 -4.75
C THR A 80 -15.14 -12.36 -3.54
N HIS A 81 -14.34 -11.66 -2.73
CA HIS A 81 -14.77 -11.11 -1.43
C HIS A 81 -14.51 -9.60 -1.26
N ILE A 82 -13.59 -9.01 -2.03
CA ILE A 82 -13.11 -7.64 -1.80
C ILE A 82 -14.24 -6.61 -1.77
N ARG A 83 -15.28 -6.80 -2.58
CA ARG A 83 -16.43 -5.90 -2.63
C ARG A 83 -17.22 -5.84 -1.33
N GLU A 84 -17.34 -6.98 -0.65
CA GLU A 84 -18.01 -7.05 0.65
C GLU A 84 -17.12 -6.42 1.72
N GLN A 85 -15.84 -6.79 1.74
CA GLN A 85 -14.84 -6.29 2.69
C GLN A 85 -14.67 -4.75 2.63
N LEU A 86 -14.76 -4.17 1.43
CA LEU A 86 -14.70 -2.71 1.24
C LEU A 86 -15.95 -1.98 1.75
N ARG A 87 -17.07 -2.68 1.95
CA ARG A 87 -18.31 -2.09 2.51
C ARG A 87 -18.43 -2.27 4.02
N GLU A 88 -17.58 -3.10 4.60
CA GLU A 88 -17.53 -3.28 6.04
C GLU A 88 -17.02 -2.00 6.72
N THR A 89 -17.57 -1.73 7.91
CA THR A 89 -17.16 -0.62 8.76
C THR A 89 -16.88 -1.16 10.15
N ARG A 90 -15.84 -0.64 10.80
CA ARG A 90 -15.55 -0.94 12.20
C ARG A 90 -16.56 -0.25 13.12
N GLU A 91 -16.53 -0.63 14.39
CA GLU A 91 -17.26 0.09 15.44
C GLU A 91 -16.91 1.59 15.41
N GLY A 92 -17.93 2.44 15.57
CA GLY A 92 -17.77 3.90 15.48
C GLY A 92 -17.74 4.45 14.06
N GLY A 93 -18.00 3.63 13.04
CA GLY A 93 -18.08 4.09 11.64
C GLY A 93 -16.72 4.33 11.00
N LEU A 94 -15.65 3.81 11.59
CA LEU A 94 -14.31 3.90 11.03
C LEU A 94 -14.15 2.93 9.83
N PRO A 95 -13.28 3.26 8.85
CA PRO A 95 -12.97 2.37 7.75
C PRO A 95 -12.47 1.00 8.22
N SER A 96 -12.84 -0.06 7.51
CA SER A 96 -12.32 -1.42 7.75
C SER A 96 -10.84 -1.53 7.40
N GLU A 97 -10.22 -2.58 7.91
CA GLU A 97 -8.85 -3.01 7.58
C GLU A 97 -8.67 -3.11 6.06
N ALA A 98 -9.65 -3.68 5.35
CA ALA A 98 -9.59 -3.83 3.90
C ALA A 98 -9.58 -2.48 3.17
N VAL A 99 -10.40 -1.52 3.63
CA VAL A 99 -10.40 -0.16 3.07
C VAL A 99 -9.04 0.50 3.28
N LEU A 100 -8.46 0.38 4.48
CA LEU A 100 -7.14 0.94 4.78
C LEU A 100 -6.04 0.29 3.94
N GLN A 101 -6.01 -1.04 3.86
CA GLN A 101 -5.02 -1.77 3.06
C GLN A 101 -5.10 -1.37 1.58
N VAL A 102 -6.30 -1.31 1.01
CA VAL A 102 -6.48 -0.83 -0.37
C VAL A 102 -6.06 0.64 -0.53
N ALA A 103 -6.37 1.51 0.43
CA ALA A 103 -6.03 2.93 0.38
C ALA A 103 -4.51 3.17 0.40
N TYR A 104 -3.77 2.43 1.22
CA TYR A 104 -2.32 2.57 1.36
C TYR A 104 -1.51 1.84 0.28
N ALA A 105 -2.14 1.00 -0.54
CA ALA A 105 -1.44 0.18 -1.54
C ALA A 105 -0.86 1.00 -2.70
N ASP A 106 0.40 0.74 -3.02
CA ASP A 106 1.01 1.17 -4.27
C ASP A 106 0.67 0.21 -5.42
N THR A 107 0.68 -1.09 -5.12
CA THR A 107 0.32 -2.16 -6.05
C THR A 107 -0.78 -3.02 -5.42
N ILE A 108 -1.83 -3.30 -6.18
CA ILE A 108 -2.90 -4.19 -5.77
C ILE A 108 -2.91 -5.39 -6.71
N LEU A 109 -2.69 -6.58 -6.17
CA LEU A 109 -2.90 -7.84 -6.88
C LEU A 109 -4.36 -8.25 -6.70
N LEU A 110 -5.20 -8.00 -7.70
CA LEU A 110 -6.57 -8.50 -7.71
C LEU A 110 -6.54 -9.99 -8.12
N ASN A 111 -6.49 -10.84 -7.10
CA ASN A 111 -6.25 -12.27 -7.20
C ASN A 111 -7.56 -13.08 -7.30
N LYS A 112 -7.43 -14.34 -7.69
CA LYS A 112 -8.54 -15.28 -7.93
C LYS A 112 -9.45 -14.85 -9.07
N ARG A 113 -8.87 -14.23 -10.11
CA ARG A 113 -9.59 -13.86 -11.34
C ARG A 113 -10.34 -15.05 -11.93
N ASP A 114 -9.76 -16.25 -11.85
CA ASP A 114 -10.31 -17.49 -12.36
C ASP A 114 -11.63 -17.92 -11.70
N LEU A 115 -11.96 -17.36 -10.53
CA LEU A 115 -13.14 -17.73 -9.76
C LEU A 115 -14.32 -16.75 -9.92
N VAL A 116 -14.17 -15.70 -10.73
CA VAL A 116 -15.19 -14.67 -10.94
C VAL A 116 -15.47 -14.43 -12.42
N SER A 117 -16.68 -13.98 -12.74
CA SER A 117 -16.99 -13.51 -14.09
C SER A 117 -16.30 -12.19 -14.41
N GLU A 118 -16.15 -11.85 -15.69
CA GLU A 118 -15.61 -10.55 -16.11
C GLU A 118 -16.45 -9.37 -15.57
N GLU A 119 -17.76 -9.54 -15.40
CA GLU A 119 -18.63 -8.53 -14.79
C GLU A 119 -18.33 -8.34 -13.30
N GLN A 120 -18.16 -9.43 -12.56
CA GLN A 120 -17.77 -9.39 -11.15
C GLN A 120 -16.38 -8.79 -10.96
N LEU A 121 -15.45 -9.13 -11.84
CA LEU A 121 -14.09 -8.59 -11.83
C LEU A 121 -14.07 -7.08 -12.11
N ALA A 122 -14.85 -6.62 -13.10
CA ALA A 122 -14.99 -5.18 -13.39
C ALA A 122 -15.63 -4.43 -12.22
N ALA A 123 -16.62 -5.02 -11.54
CA ALA A 123 -17.23 -4.43 -10.36
C ALA A 123 -16.25 -4.35 -9.18
N ALA A 124 -15.43 -5.39 -8.96
CA ALA A 124 -14.38 -5.38 -7.94
C ALA A 124 -13.30 -4.32 -8.24
N GLN A 125 -12.88 -4.20 -9.50
CA GLN A 125 -12.00 -3.13 -9.95
C GLN A 125 -12.59 -1.74 -9.66
N ALA A 126 -13.87 -1.53 -9.97
CA ALA A 126 -14.54 -0.23 -9.75
C ALA A 126 -14.57 0.14 -8.26
N ASP A 127 -14.93 -0.81 -7.39
CA ASP A 127 -14.94 -0.60 -5.95
C ASP A 127 -13.53 -0.28 -5.42
N ILE A 128 -12.50 -1.04 -5.85
CA ILE A 128 -11.09 -0.74 -5.49
C ILE A 128 -10.68 0.67 -5.95
N ARG A 129 -11.03 1.06 -7.18
CA ARG A 129 -10.66 2.37 -7.75
C ARG A 129 -11.35 3.55 -7.06
N SER A 130 -12.53 3.32 -6.49
CA SER A 130 -13.22 4.33 -5.68
C SER A 130 -12.47 4.65 -4.37
N VAL A 131 -11.73 3.67 -3.84
CA VAL A 131 -10.88 3.86 -2.65
C VAL A 131 -9.49 4.36 -3.05
N ASN A 132 -8.84 3.70 -3.99
CA ASN A 132 -7.48 4.04 -4.44
C ASN A 132 -7.40 4.10 -5.96
N THR A 133 -7.55 5.32 -6.49
CA THR A 133 -7.54 5.57 -7.94
C THR A 133 -6.16 5.38 -8.55
N ASP A 134 -5.10 5.47 -7.76
CA ASP A 134 -3.71 5.57 -8.25
C ASP A 134 -2.92 4.27 -8.17
N ALA A 135 -3.38 3.28 -7.41
CA ALA A 135 -2.70 1.99 -7.28
C ALA A 135 -2.48 1.29 -8.64
N HIS A 136 -1.34 0.64 -8.79
CA HIS A 136 -1.09 -0.26 -9.91
C HIS A 136 -1.88 -1.55 -9.69
N LEU A 137 -2.97 -1.73 -10.44
CA LEU A 137 -3.85 -2.88 -10.30
C LEU A 137 -3.44 -3.97 -11.28
N ILE A 138 -3.11 -5.15 -10.78
CA ILE A 138 -2.66 -6.31 -11.55
C ILE A 138 -3.64 -7.46 -11.29
N TYR A 139 -4.24 -8.00 -12.36
CA TYR A 139 -5.09 -9.17 -12.26
C TYR A 139 -4.24 -10.43 -12.20
N THR A 140 -4.50 -11.30 -11.22
CA THR A 140 -3.70 -12.50 -10.99
C THR A 140 -4.56 -13.73 -10.70
N GLU A 141 -3.97 -14.89 -10.94
CA GLU A 141 -4.48 -16.20 -10.52
C GLU A 141 -3.41 -16.81 -9.61
N LYS A 142 -3.81 -17.29 -8.42
CA LYS A 142 -2.89 -17.84 -7.41
C LYS A 142 -1.73 -16.89 -7.07
N SER A 143 -1.97 -15.59 -7.11
CA SER A 143 -1.00 -14.51 -6.89
C SER A 143 0.22 -14.56 -7.81
N LYS A 144 0.13 -15.24 -8.96
CA LYS A 144 1.23 -15.31 -9.93
C LYS A 144 1.42 -13.95 -10.58
N VAL A 145 2.57 -13.32 -10.34
CA VAL A 145 2.96 -12.01 -10.84
C VAL A 145 4.46 -11.96 -11.12
N ASP A 146 4.89 -11.10 -12.03
CA ASP A 146 6.31 -10.79 -12.21
C ASP A 146 6.81 -10.00 -10.99
N LEU A 147 7.89 -10.46 -10.36
CA LEU A 147 8.45 -9.85 -9.17
C LEU A 147 8.91 -8.41 -9.41
N GLY A 148 9.35 -8.04 -10.62
CA GLY A 148 9.72 -6.64 -10.93
C GLY A 148 8.53 -5.66 -10.94
N LEU A 149 7.30 -6.18 -10.86
CA LEU A 149 6.09 -5.37 -10.70
C LEU A 149 5.71 -5.14 -9.23
N VAL A 150 6.37 -5.84 -8.30
CA VAL A 150 6.05 -5.88 -6.86
C VAL A 150 7.24 -5.44 -6.00
N LEU A 151 8.46 -5.84 -6.36
CA LEU A 151 9.70 -5.53 -5.67
C LEU A 151 10.52 -4.50 -6.47
N ASP A 152 11.42 -3.79 -5.78
CA ASP A 152 12.36 -2.82 -6.35
C ASP A 152 11.67 -1.73 -7.20
N ARG A 153 10.60 -1.15 -6.65
CA ARG A 153 9.76 -0.15 -7.31
C ARG A 153 10.30 1.27 -7.14
N GLY A 154 11.12 1.50 -6.11
CA GLY A 154 11.77 2.76 -5.77
C GLY A 154 10.80 3.91 -5.48
N LEU A 155 9.60 3.63 -4.94
CA LEU A 155 8.54 4.65 -4.87
C LEU A 155 8.80 5.71 -3.79
N TYR A 156 9.56 5.38 -2.75
CA TYR A 156 9.85 6.30 -1.64
C TYR A 156 11.34 6.59 -1.43
N GLY A 157 12.23 6.10 -2.30
CA GLY A 157 13.68 6.34 -2.20
C GLY A 157 14.09 7.77 -2.56
N ALA A 158 15.27 8.20 -2.11
CA ALA A 158 15.80 9.57 -2.29
C ALA A 158 16.04 10.02 -3.75
N GLY A 159 16.07 9.07 -4.70
CA GLY A 159 16.09 9.32 -6.15
C GLY A 159 14.79 8.93 -6.86
N GLY A 160 13.80 8.43 -6.12
CA GLY A 160 12.44 8.20 -6.60
C GLY A 160 11.76 9.53 -6.93
N ALA A 161 10.67 9.47 -7.69
CA ALA A 161 9.93 10.64 -8.15
C ALA A 161 9.14 11.35 -7.02
N GLY A 162 9.79 11.67 -5.89
CA GLY A 162 9.16 12.26 -4.70
C GLY A 162 7.93 11.46 -4.22
N PRO A 163 7.12 12.01 -3.30
CA PRO A 163 5.76 11.51 -3.11
C PRO A 163 5.06 11.53 -4.48
N ARG A 164 4.76 10.34 -5.01
CA ARG A 164 3.95 10.03 -6.20
C ARG A 164 3.91 11.19 -7.22
N ALA A 165 4.74 11.13 -8.26
CA ALA A 165 4.45 11.91 -9.47
C ALA A 165 3.03 11.55 -9.95
N LEU A 166 2.08 12.45 -9.67
CA LEU A 166 0.67 12.32 -10.04
C LEU A 166 0.63 11.98 -11.54
N ARG A 167 0.30 10.73 -11.87
CA ARG A 167 -0.06 10.39 -13.24
C ARG A 167 -1.32 11.19 -13.57
N PRO A 168 -1.46 11.70 -14.81
CA PRO A 168 -2.71 12.31 -15.23
C PRO A 168 -3.84 11.32 -14.98
N LEU A 169 -4.82 11.71 -14.16
CA LEU A 169 -6.03 10.92 -13.96
C LEU A 169 -6.71 10.70 -15.32
N PRO A 170 -7.25 9.50 -15.60
CA PRO A 170 -8.15 9.34 -16.73
C PRO A 170 -9.32 10.31 -16.55
N GLU A 171 -9.67 11.04 -17.63
CA GLU A 171 -10.79 11.98 -17.61
C GLU A 171 -12.05 11.26 -17.10
N VAL A 172 -12.57 11.69 -15.95
CA VAL A 172 -13.87 11.22 -15.44
C VAL A 172 -14.93 11.82 -16.36
N PRO A 173 -15.74 11.02 -17.07
CA PRO A 173 -16.77 11.55 -17.95
C PRO A 173 -17.76 12.41 -17.14
N ALA A 174 -17.86 13.69 -17.50
CA ALA A 174 -18.80 14.61 -16.88
C ALA A 174 -20.23 14.10 -17.08
N GLY A 175 -20.89 13.66 -16.01
CA GLY A 175 -22.31 13.32 -16.03
C GLY A 175 -22.72 12.02 -15.35
N GLN A 176 -21.82 11.24 -14.75
CA GLN A 176 -22.25 10.16 -13.86
C GLN A 176 -22.54 10.73 -12.47
N PRO A 177 -23.79 10.67 -11.97
CA PRO A 177 -24.06 11.01 -10.58
C PRO A 177 -23.20 10.08 -9.71
N SER A 178 -22.53 10.65 -8.70
CA SER A 178 -21.76 9.92 -7.71
C SER A 178 -22.67 8.97 -6.94
N ALA A 179 -22.94 7.81 -7.51
CA ALA A 179 -23.53 6.69 -6.82
C ALA A 179 -22.39 5.99 -6.06
N VAL A 180 -21.86 6.66 -5.04
CA VAL A 180 -20.89 6.04 -4.14
C VAL A 180 -21.33 6.36 -2.74
N HIS A 181 -21.92 5.35 -2.10
CA HIS A 181 -22.19 5.38 -0.68
C HIS A 181 -20.86 5.61 0.05
N ASP A 182 -20.90 6.52 1.01
CA ASP A 182 -19.80 7.02 1.85
C ASP A 182 -18.89 5.89 2.37
N LEU A 183 -17.71 5.71 1.76
CA LEU A 183 -16.65 4.81 2.25
C LEU A 183 -15.57 5.55 3.06
N GLY A 184 -15.76 6.85 3.33
CA GLY A 184 -14.90 7.67 4.21
C GLY A 184 -13.48 7.96 3.70
N ILE A 185 -12.92 7.15 2.80
CA ILE A 185 -11.58 7.33 2.22
C ILE A 185 -11.68 7.41 0.70
N THR A 186 -11.12 8.48 0.13
CA THR A 186 -11.02 8.69 -1.32
C THR A 186 -9.69 9.37 -1.65
N ASN A 187 -9.18 9.17 -2.86
CA ASN A 187 -8.03 9.93 -3.36
C ASN A 187 -8.50 11.28 -3.91
N VAL A 188 -7.84 12.36 -3.50
CA VAL A 188 -8.03 13.70 -4.07
C VAL A 188 -6.74 14.14 -4.74
N ALA A 189 -6.80 14.39 -6.05
CA ALA A 189 -5.68 14.96 -6.81
C ALA A 189 -5.96 16.44 -7.12
N VAL A 190 -5.00 17.31 -6.82
CA VAL A 190 -5.07 18.75 -7.12
C VAL A 190 -3.99 19.08 -8.15
N GLN A 191 -4.40 19.55 -9.33
CA GLN A 191 -3.48 20.05 -10.35
C GLN A 191 -3.46 21.58 -10.31
N ALA A 192 -2.27 22.16 -10.11
CA ALA A 192 -2.05 23.60 -10.10
C ALA A 192 -0.98 24.01 -11.11
N GLY A 193 -1.04 25.26 -11.56
CA GLY A 193 0.01 25.88 -12.39
C GLY A 193 1.24 26.27 -11.56
N ARG A 194 1.85 27.41 -11.86
CA ARG A 194 2.90 27.97 -10.99
C ARG A 194 2.32 28.35 -9.62
N VAL A 195 2.95 27.85 -8.56
CA VAL A 195 2.55 28.10 -7.18
C VAL A 195 3.62 28.85 -6.40
N ASP A 196 3.19 29.55 -5.36
CA ASP A 196 4.03 30.21 -4.35
C ASP A 196 4.27 29.23 -3.20
N LEU A 197 5.48 28.68 -3.10
CA LEU A 197 5.81 27.59 -2.17
C LEU A 197 5.52 27.92 -0.69
N PRO A 198 5.90 29.10 -0.15
CA PRO A 198 5.49 29.52 1.19
C PRO A 198 3.98 29.46 1.41
N LYS A 199 3.18 29.98 0.47
CA LYS A 199 1.72 29.99 0.61
C LYS A 199 1.11 28.59 0.54
N VAL A 200 1.69 27.70 -0.28
CA VAL A 200 1.27 26.29 -0.32
C VAL A 200 1.57 25.61 1.01
N LYS A 201 2.74 25.88 1.60
CA LYS A 201 3.10 25.36 2.91
C LYS A 201 2.12 25.84 3.98
N ASP A 202 1.86 27.14 4.05
CA ASP A 202 0.91 27.72 4.99
C ASP A 202 -0.50 27.12 4.81
N TRP A 203 -0.91 26.83 3.57
CA TRP A 203 -2.20 26.19 3.27
C TRP A 203 -2.25 24.71 3.67
N LEU A 204 -1.15 23.97 3.54
CA LEU A 204 -1.06 22.57 3.96
C LEU A 204 -1.01 22.39 5.49
N GLU A 205 -0.47 23.39 6.19
CA GLU A 205 -0.32 23.39 7.66
C GLU A 205 -1.52 24.02 8.41
N ALA A 206 -2.47 24.64 7.68
CA ALA A 206 -3.66 25.31 8.23
C ALA A 206 -4.87 24.37 8.37
#